data_AF-A0A151TDR1-F1
#
_entry.id   AF-A0A151TDR1-F1
#
_cell.length_a   1.000
_cell.length_b   1.000
_cell.length_c   1.000
_cell.angle_alpha   90.00
_cell.angle_beta   90.00
_cell.angle_gamma   90.00
#
_symmetry.space_group_name_H-M   'P 1'
#
loop_
_entity.id
_entity.type
_entity.pdbx_description
1 polymer ?
#
loop_
_entity_poly.entity_id
_entity_poly.type
_entity_poly.pdbx_seq_one_letter_code
_entity_poly.pdbx_strand_id
1 'polypeptide(L)'
;KVAKGNLVVACGWKKGTIYMVELPTEEVNSFSDDVGHSLTLWHQRLGYMSEKGMNILVSKGKILELKEVEVGFCAPCVFGK
;
A
#
# COMPACT_ATOMS: atom_id res chain seq x y z
N LYS A 1 -0.82 14.06 -19.68
CA LYS A 1 -2.18 14.39 -19.17
C LYS A 1 -3.13 13.28 -19.61
N VAL A 2 -3.77 12.60 -18.67
CA VAL A 2 -4.82 11.61 -18.90
C VAL A 2 -6.14 12.19 -18.39
N ALA A 3 -7.20 12.12 -19.18
CA ALA A 3 -8.50 12.71 -18.84
C ALA A 3 -9.65 11.76 -19.18
N LYS A 4 -10.72 11.84 -18.37
CA LYS A 4 -12.00 11.16 -18.59
C LYS A 4 -13.08 12.24 -18.70
N GLY A 5 -13.45 12.60 -19.93
CA GLY A 5 -14.27 13.78 -20.19
C GLY A 5 -13.54 15.06 -19.78
N ASN A 6 -14.21 15.94 -19.02
CA ASN A 6 -13.62 17.18 -18.53
C ASN A 6 -12.76 16.99 -17.25
N LEU A 7 -12.73 15.78 -16.68
CA LEU A 7 -11.95 15.49 -15.48
C LEU A 7 -10.53 15.04 -15.84
N VAL A 8 -9.52 15.70 -15.29
CA VAL A 8 -8.10 15.31 -15.41
C VAL A 8 -7.80 14.25 -14.35
N VAL A 9 -7.48 13.04 -14.79
CA VAL A 9 -7.24 11.87 -13.91
C VAL A 9 -5.78 11.75 -13.51
N ALA A 10 -4.86 12.19 -14.38
CA ALA A 10 -3.44 12.25 -14.05
C ALA A 10 -2.75 13.34 -14.88
N CYS A 11 -1.95 14.17 -14.22
CA CYS A 11 -1.07 15.12 -14.89
C CYS A 11 0.39 14.73 -14.61
N GLY A 12 1.20 14.76 -15.65
CA GLY A 12 2.61 14.42 -15.55
C GLY A 12 3.42 15.29 -16.50
N TRP A 13 4.68 15.50 -16.15
CA TRP A 13 5.64 16.27 -16.95
C TRP A 13 6.81 15.39 -17.38
N LYS A 14 7.47 15.78 -18.46
CA LYS A 14 8.61 15.05 -19.02
C LYS A 14 9.92 15.64 -18.53
N LYS A 15 10.86 14.79 -18.09
CA LYS A 15 12.23 15.18 -17.76
C LYS A 15 13.19 14.24 -18.50
N GLY A 16 13.90 14.76 -19.49
CA GLY A 16 14.74 13.96 -20.39
C GLY A 16 13.88 12.97 -21.21
N THR A 17 14.18 11.68 -21.12
CA THR A 17 13.43 10.59 -21.79
C THR A 17 12.32 9.99 -20.93
N ILE A 18 12.13 10.46 -19.69
CA ILE A 18 11.22 9.86 -18.71
C ILE A 18 10.02 10.79 -18.46
N TYR A 19 8.86 10.18 -18.23
CA TYR A 19 7.64 10.87 -17.78
C TYR A 19 7.48 10.73 -16.26
N MET A 20 7.33 11.84 -15.56
CA MET A 20 7.03 11.92 -14.12
C MET A 20 5.56 12.26 -13.92
N VAL A 21 4.92 11.64 -12.94
CA VAL A 21 3.53 11.92 -12.55
C VAL A 21 3.53 12.19 -11.05
N GLU A 22 3.01 13.35 -10.65
CA GLU A 22 2.62 13.60 -9.26
C GLU A 22 1.17 13.14 -9.10
N LEU A 23 0.96 12.06 -8.36
CA LEU A 23 -0.37 11.71 -7.87
C LEU A 23 -0.61 12.55 -6.60
N PRO A 24 -1.73 13.28 -6.50
CA PRO A 24 -2.15 13.85 -5.23
C PRO A 24 -2.30 12.71 -4.23
N THR A 25 -1.67 12.84 -3.06
CA THR A 25 -1.73 11.88 -1.95
C THR A 25 -3.10 11.82 -1.26
N GLU A 26 -4.12 12.44 -1.84
CA GLU A 26 -5.45 12.47 -1.28
C GLU A 26 -6.25 11.29 -1.84
N GLU A 27 -6.51 10.33 -0.94
CA GLU A 27 -7.54 9.29 -1.06
C GLU A 27 -7.25 8.05 -1.94
N VAL A 28 -6.06 7.46 -1.80
CA VAL A 28 -5.95 5.98 -1.84
C VAL A 28 -6.18 5.40 -0.43
N ASN A 29 -6.78 6.19 0.47
CA ASN A 29 -7.18 5.77 1.80
C ASN A 29 -8.64 5.32 1.82
N SER A 30 -9.01 4.35 0.98
CA SER A 30 -10.20 3.54 1.24
C SER A 30 -9.84 2.49 2.30
N PHE A 31 -9.62 2.92 3.54
CA PHE A 31 -9.42 1.99 4.66
C PHE A 31 -10.61 2.18 5.59
N SER A 32 -11.46 1.15 5.64
CA SER A 32 -12.41 1.02 6.74
C SER A 32 -11.61 0.95 8.04
N ASP A 33 -12.08 1.65 9.07
CA ASP A 33 -11.52 1.74 10.44
C ASP A 33 -11.43 0.39 11.20
N ASP A 34 -11.36 -0.73 10.50
CA ASP A 34 -11.15 -2.04 11.11
C ASP A 34 -9.66 -2.39 11.12
N VAL A 35 -9.04 -2.16 12.27
CA VAL A 35 -7.64 -2.49 12.58
C VAL A 35 -7.33 -3.99 12.32
N GLY A 36 -8.33 -4.87 12.39
CA GLY A 36 -8.19 -6.30 12.09
C GLY A 36 -8.03 -6.62 10.60
N HIS A 37 -8.68 -5.85 9.73
CA HIS A 37 -8.56 -5.99 8.28
C HIS A 37 -7.31 -5.30 7.68
N SER A 38 -6.75 -4.29 8.36
CA SER A 38 -5.59 -3.56 7.85
C SER A 38 -4.35 -4.47 7.73
N LEU A 39 -4.08 -5.34 8.71
CA LEU A 39 -2.88 -6.16 8.73
C LEU A 39 -2.84 -7.23 7.63
N THR A 40 -3.92 -8.00 7.47
CA THR A 40 -4.02 -9.03 6.42
C THR A 40 -3.88 -8.41 5.03
N LEU A 41 -4.42 -7.21 4.86
CA LEU A 41 -4.35 -6.44 3.63
C LEU A 41 -2.92 -5.92 3.38
N TRP A 42 -2.24 -5.38 4.39
CA TRP A 42 -0.83 -5.00 4.29
C TRP A 42 0.07 -6.21 4.00
N HIS A 43 -0.21 -7.35 4.62
CA HIS A 43 0.49 -8.60 4.39
C HIS A 43 0.38 -9.04 2.91
N GLN A 44 -0.81 -8.96 2.31
CA GLN A 44 -1.01 -9.22 0.88
C GLN A 44 -0.35 -8.17 -0.03
N ARG A 45 -0.52 -6.87 0.25
CA ARG A 45 0.05 -5.77 -0.54
C ARG A 45 1.58 -5.78 -0.56
N LEU A 46 2.20 -6.18 0.55
CA LEU A 46 3.66 -6.31 0.67
C LEU A 46 4.20 -7.64 0.15
N GLY A 47 3.36 -8.45 -0.52
CA GLY A 47 3.78 -9.69 -1.15
C GLY A 47 3.95 -10.84 -0.17
N TYR A 48 3.05 -10.97 0.81
CA TYR A 48 3.09 -11.97 1.87
C TYR A 48 4.33 -11.84 2.76
N MET A 49 4.74 -10.60 3.03
CA MET A 49 5.91 -10.28 3.86
C MET A 49 5.74 -10.85 5.27
N SER A 50 6.81 -11.43 5.83
CA SER A 50 6.82 -11.94 7.20
C SER A 50 6.46 -10.86 8.24
N GLU A 51 5.89 -11.28 9.37
CA GLU A 51 5.56 -10.43 10.51
C GLU A 51 6.78 -9.60 10.98
N LYS A 52 7.97 -10.22 11.03
CA LYS A 52 9.22 -9.54 11.38
C LYS A 52 9.55 -8.39 10.42
N GLY A 53 9.33 -8.59 9.12
CA GLY A 53 9.53 -7.56 8.11
C GLY A 53 8.54 -6.40 8.24
N MET A 54 7.27 -6.72 8.52
CA MET A 54 6.23 -5.71 8.78
C MET A 54 6.51 -4.91 10.05
N ASN A 55 6.94 -5.54 11.14
CA ASN A 55 7.35 -4.87 12.37
C ASN A 55 8.48 -3.83 12.15
N ILE A 56 9.42 -4.11 11.23
CA ILE A 56 10.47 -3.14 10.86
C ILE A 56 9.88 -1.94 10.11
N LEU A 57 8.84 -2.13 9.27
CA LEU A 57 8.19 -1.03 8.55
C LEU A 57 7.33 -0.17 9.48
N VAL A 58 6.64 -0.80 10.43
CA VAL A 58 5.85 -0.12 11.47
C VAL A 58 6.76 0.73 12.36
N SER A 59 7.87 0.17 12.87
CA SER A 59 8.84 0.91 13.68
C SER A 59 9.51 2.08 12.95
N LYS A 60 9.60 2.02 11.61
CA LYS A 60 10.07 3.12 10.76
C LYS A 60 8.98 4.14 10.41
N GLY A 61 7.76 3.97 10.92
CA GLY A 61 6.61 4.84 10.64
C GLY A 61 6.15 4.80 9.18
N LYS A 62 6.44 3.70 8.45
CA LYS A 62 6.06 3.55 7.03
C LYS A 62 4.68 2.96 6.84
N ILE A 63 4.12 2.35 7.89
CA ILE A 63 2.74 1.82 7.92
C ILE A 63 2.07 2.47 9.13
N LEU A 64 1.20 3.46 8.87
CA LEU A 64 0.60 4.30 9.91
C LEU A 64 -0.50 3.61 10.72
N GLU A 65 -1.06 2.50 10.23
CA GLU A 65 -2.30 1.91 10.77
C GLU A 65 -2.09 0.75 11.75
N LEU A 66 -0.85 0.31 11.98
CA LEU A 66 -0.56 -0.89 12.76
C LEU A 66 0.10 -0.52 14.10
N LYS A 67 -0.64 -0.67 15.20
CA LYS A 67 -0.08 -0.60 16.57
C LYS A 67 0.67 -1.87 16.94
N GLU A 68 0.23 -3.00 16.41
CA GLU A 68 0.79 -4.33 16.68
C GLU A 68 0.63 -5.20 15.44
N VAL A 69 1.65 -6.01 15.14
CA VAL A 69 1.68 -6.85 13.94
C VAL A 69 1.54 -8.30 14.37
N GLU A 70 0.34 -8.86 14.26
CA GLU A 70 0.11 -10.30 14.49
C GLU A 70 -0.47 -10.92 13.24
N VAL A 71 0.38 -11.60 12.44
CA VAL A 71 -0.07 -12.26 11.21
C VAL A 71 -0.63 -13.64 11.57
N GLY A 72 -1.95 -13.77 11.54
CA GLY A 72 -2.63 -15.05 11.68
C GLY A 72 -2.29 -16.05 10.56
N PHE A 73 -2.95 -17.21 10.57
CA PHE A 73 -2.68 -18.26 9.58
C PHE A 73 -2.87 -17.78 8.13
N CYS A 74 -1.78 -17.81 7.37
CA CYS A 74 -1.75 -17.45 5.95
C CYS A 74 -1.44 -18.71 5.12
N ALA A 75 -2.46 -19.27 4.47
CA ALA A 75 -2.28 -20.44 3.59
C ALA A 75 -1.22 -20.20 2.48
N PRO A 76 -1.22 -19.07 1.73
CA PRO A 76 -0.19 -18.80 0.73
C PRO A 76 1.24 -18.73 1.28
N CYS A 77 1.40 -18.38 2.55
CA CYS A 77 2.69 -18.29 3.22
C CYS A 77 3.20 -19.66 3.66
N VAL A 78 2.27 -20.54 4.04
CA VAL A 78 2.56 -21.89 4.55
C VAL A 78 2.77 -22.88 3.40
N PHE A 79 1.90 -22.84 2.39
CA PHE A 79 1.94 -23.79 1.28
C PHE A 79 2.94 -23.41 0.19
N GLY A 80 3.56 -22.23 0.30
CA GLY A 80 4.34 -21.66 -0.79
C GLY A 80 3.46 -21.26 -1.98
N LYS A 81 4.00 -20.44 -2.87
CA LYS A 81 3.34 -20.14 -4.15
C LYS A 81 3.33 -21.37 -5.06
#